data_AF-A0A7J8XDW6-F1
#
_entry.id   AF-A0A7J8XDW6-F1
#
_cell.length_a   1.000
_cell.length_b   1.000
_cell.length_c   1.000
_cell.angle_alpha   90.00
_cell.angle_beta   90.00
_cell.angle_gamma   90.00
#
_symmetry.space_group_name_H-M   'P 1'
#
loop_
_entity.id
_entity.type
_entity.pdbx_description
1 polymer ?
#
loop_
_entity_poly.entity_id
_entity_poly.type
_entity_poly.pdbx_seq_one_letter_code
_entity_poly.pdbx_strand_id
1 'polypeptide(L)' 'MKGTKDFPQCGFSNTVVQILNSLNVPFETINILENEMLRMGLKEYSSWPTFPQLYIEGEFFGGCDITV' A
#
# COMPACT_ATOMS: atom_id res chain seq x y z
N MET A 1 -0.07 -0.71 -3.47
CA MET A 1 0.64 -1.93 -3.01
C MET A 1 1.17 -2.71 -4.21
N LYS A 2 2.00 -3.75 -4.01
CA LYS A 2 2.47 -4.64 -5.10
C LYS A 2 1.56 -5.88 -5.19
N GLY A 3 0.79 -6.01 -6.27
CA GLY A 3 -0.29 -6.99 -6.40
C GLY A 3 -1.63 -6.45 -5.91
N THR A 4 -2.59 -7.34 -5.63
CA THR A 4 -3.92 -7.01 -5.11
C THR A 4 -4.10 -7.51 -3.68
N LYS A 5 -5.15 -7.07 -2.96
CA LYS A 5 -5.45 -7.60 -1.60
C LYS A 5 -5.67 -9.11 -1.56
N ASP A 6 -6.20 -9.71 -2.63
CA ASP A 6 -6.41 -11.16 -2.73
C ASP A 6 -5.13 -11.90 -3.15
N PHE A 7 -4.29 -11.25 -3.97
CA PHE A 7 -3.06 -11.83 -4.50
C PHE A 7 -1.87 -10.85 -4.36
N PRO A 8 -1.36 -10.65 -3.13
CA PRO A 8 -0.21 -9.77 -2.91
C PRO A 8 1.07 -10.41 -3.48
N GLN A 9 1.87 -9.60 -4.18
CA GLN A 9 3.10 -10.06 -4.86
C GLN A 9 4.38 -9.61 -4.14
N CYS A 10 4.27 -9.17 -2.89
CA CYS A 10 5.40 -8.72 -2.07
C CYS A 10 5.07 -8.97 -0.59
N GLY A 11 6.04 -9.51 0.16
CA GLY A 11 5.87 -9.81 1.60
C GLY A 11 5.38 -8.60 2.41
N PHE A 12 5.98 -7.42 2.22
CA PHE A 12 5.52 -6.19 2.89
C PHE A 12 4.09 -5.79 2.52
N SER A 13 3.69 -5.99 1.26
CA SER A 13 2.30 -5.73 0.84
C SER A 13 1.32 -6.73 1.48
N ASN A 14 1.72 -8.00 1.60
CA ASN A 14 0.94 -9.02 2.29
C ASN A 14 0.77 -8.71 3.78
N THR A 15 1.84 -8.27 4.46
CA THR A 15 1.79 -7.88 5.88
C THR A 15 0.76 -6.78 6.13
N VAL A 16 0.79 -5.69 5.35
CA VAL A 16 -0.19 -4.59 5.50
C VAL A 16 -1.63 -5.09 5.30
N VAL A 17 -1.88 -5.91 4.28
CA VAL A 17 -3.21 -6.50 4.02
C VAL A 17 -3.67 -7.36 5.20
N GLN A 18 -2.79 -8.19 5.75
CA GLN A 18 -3.11 -9.05 6.90
C GLN A 18 -3.47 -8.24 8.15
N ILE A 19 -2.77 -7.14 8.41
CA ILE A 19 -3.04 -6.24 9.54
C ILE A 19 -4.40 -5.56 9.38
N LEU A 20 -4.68 -4.98 8.20
CA LEU A 20 -5.97 -4.33 7.97
C LEU A 20 -7.14 -5.34 8.03
N ASN A 21 -6.95 -6.55 7.52
CA ASN A 21 -7.92 -7.63 7.66
C ASN A 21 -8.13 -8.05 9.13
N SER A 22 -7.07 -8.13 9.95
CA SER A 22 -7.19 -8.52 11.36
C SER A 22 -7.89 -7.45 12.20
N LEU A 23 -7.75 -6.18 11.83
CA LEU A 23 -8.50 -5.06 12.40
C LEU A 23 -9.95 -4.99 11.90
N ASN A 24 -10.31 -5.82 10.92
CA ASN A 24 -11.64 -5.92 10.33
C ASN A 24 -12.15 -4.55 9.80
N VAL A 25 -11.23 -3.74 9.29
CA VAL A 25 -11.52 -2.43 8.68
C VAL A 25 -11.70 -2.57 7.17
N PRO A 26 -12.66 -1.86 6.56
CA PRO A 26 -12.76 -1.82 5.11
C PRO A 26 -11.61 -0.99 4.52
N PHE A 27 -10.99 -1.49 3.45
CA PHE A 27 -9.97 -0.76 2.71
C PHE A 27 -9.97 -1.15 1.23
N GLU A 28 -9.45 -0.23 0.43
CA GLU A 28 -9.22 -0.44 -1.00
C GLU A 28 -7.73 -0.49 -1.32
N THR A 29 -7.42 -1.15 -2.44
CA THR A 29 -6.04 -1.35 -2.87
C THR A 29 -5.85 -0.98 -4.31
N ILE A 30 -4.73 -0.33 -4.59
CA ILE A 30 -4.30 -0.03 -5.95
C ILE A 30 -3.01 -0.80 -6.25
N ASN A 31 -3.02 -1.57 -7.33
CA ASN A 31 -1.86 -2.33 -7.79
C ASN A 31 -0.92 -1.46 -8.62
N ILE A 32 0.21 -1.07 -8.05
CA ILE A 32 1.20 -0.20 -8.71
C ILE A 32 2.02 -0.92 -9.77
N LEU A 33 1.92 -2.26 -9.87
CA LEU A 33 2.65 -3.03 -10.88
C LEU A 33 2.00 -2.94 -12.26
N GLU A 34 0.70 -2.61 -12.32
CA GLU A 34 -0.05 -2.50 -13.57
C GLU A 34 0.08 -1.12 -14.24
N ASN A 35 0.56 -0.11 -13.51
CA ASN A 35 0.67 1.25 -14.01
C ASN A 35 1.96 1.93 -13.50
N GLU A 36 2.94 2.05 -14.39
CA GLU A 36 4.23 2.66 -14.08
C GLU A 36 4.13 4.17 -13.80
N MET A 37 3.25 4.90 -14.51
CA MET A 37 3.04 6.32 -14.26
C MET A 37 2.48 6.55 -12.85
N LEU A 38 1.50 5.75 -12.44
CA LEU A 38 0.96 5.80 -11.08
C LEU A 38 2.04 5.48 -10.04
N ARG A 39 2.86 4.47 -10.30
CA ARG A 39 3.96 4.08 -9.40
C ARG A 39 4.95 5.21 -9.19
N MET A 40 5.32 5.94 -10.25
CA MET A 40 6.23 7.08 -10.16
C MET A 40 5.56 8.27 -9.49
N GLY A 41 4.34 8.62 -9.92
CA GLY A 41 3.58 9.74 -9.36
C GLY A 41 3.30 9.59 -7.86
N LEU A 42 3.00 8.39 -7.37
CA LEU A 42 2.78 8.16 -5.94
C LEU A 42 4.03 8.38 -5.09
N LYS A 43 5.22 8.05 -5.59
CA LYS A 43 6.47 8.30 -4.87
C LYS A 43 6.72 9.80 -4.70
N GLU A 44 6.46 10.58 -5.75
CA GLU A 44 6.58 12.04 -5.72
C GLU A 44 5.53 12.66 -4.81
N TYR A 45 4.26 12.25 -4.96
CA TYR A 45 3.14 12.76 -4.18
C TYR A 45 3.33 12.57 -2.67
N SER A 46 3.70 11.35 -2.25
CA SER A 46 3.95 11.04 -0.84
C SER A 46 5.32 11.52 -0.33
N SER A 47 6.21 11.98 -1.22
CA SER A 47 7.63 12.15 -0.92
C SER A 47 8.25 10.89 -0.26
N TRP A 48 7.78 9.70 -0.67
CA TRP A 48 8.18 8.42 -0.07
C TRP A 48 8.66 7.40 -1.12
N PRO A 49 9.85 6.79 -0.95
CA PRO A 49 10.49 6.04 -2.04
C PRO A 49 9.96 4.61 -2.23
N THR A 50 9.30 4.02 -1.24
CA THR A 50 8.99 2.57 -1.20
C THR A 50 7.49 2.26 -1.18
N PHE A 51 7.17 0.97 -1.38
CA PHE A 51 5.82 0.42 -1.33
C PHE A 51 5.79 -0.85 -0.49
N PRO A 52 4.67 -1.18 0.19
CA PRO A 52 3.35 -0.54 0.11
C PRO A 52 3.32 0.85 0.77
N GLN A 53 2.35 1.66 0.37
CA GLN A 53 2.02 2.95 1.01
C GLN A 53 0.58 2.86 1.52
N LEU A 54 0.36 3.28 2.77
CA LEU A 54 -0.94 3.34 3.43
C LEU A 54 -1.39 4.81 3.48
N TYR A 55 -2.66 5.02 3.13
CA TYR A 55 -3.31 6.32 3.20
C TYR A 55 -4.57 6.21 4.05
N ILE A 56 -4.81 7.20 4.91
CA ILE A 56 -6.00 7.29 5.77
C ILE A 56 -6.61 8.66 5.50
N GLU A 57 -7.90 8.69 5.16
CA GLU A 57 -8.62 9.93 4.81
C GLU A 57 -7.95 10.77 3.69
N GLY A 58 -7.22 10.11 2.80
CA GLY A 58 -6.49 10.76 1.69
C GLY A 58 -5.09 11.25 2.06
N GLU A 59 -4.69 11.18 3.33
CA GLU A 59 -3.37 11.56 3.80
C GLU A 59 -2.42 10.36 3.82
N PHE A 60 -1.17 10.59 3.40
CA PHE A 60 -0.13 9.56 3.46
C PHE A 60 0.24 9.30 4.92
N PHE A 61 0.04 8.07 5.37
CA PHE A 61 0.33 7.66 6.74
C PHE A 61 1.71 7.00 6.86
N GLY A 62 2.08 6.15 5.89
CA GLY A 62 3.35 5.44 5.98
C GLY A 62 3.52 4.22 5.09
N GLY A 63 4.67 3.56 5.23
CA GLY A 63 4.98 2.27 4.61
C GLY A 63 4.59 1.07 5.48
N CYS A 64 5.09 -0.12 5.12
CA CYS A 64 4.85 -1.35 5.90
C CYS A 64 5.38 -1.27 7.34
N ASP A 65 6.53 -0.65 7.55
CA ASP A 65 7.17 -0.60 8.87
C ASP A 65 6.38 0.18 9.92
N ILE A 66 5.44 1.04 9.49
CA ILE A 66 4.57 1.84 10.36
C ILE A 66 3.31 1.04 10.76
N THR A 67 3.03 -0.07 10.08
CA THR A 67 1.83 -0.88 10.34
C THR A 67 2.03 -1.97 11.39
N VAL A 68 3.29 -2.24 11.81
CA VAL A 68 3.67 -3.31 12.76
C VAL A 68 3.74 -2.77 14.19
#